data_AF-A0A348NXZ5-F1
#
_entry.id   AF-A0A348NXZ5-F1
#
_cell.length_a   1.000
_cell.length_b   1.000
_cell.length_c   1.000
_cell.angle_alpha   90.00
_cell.angle_beta   90.00
_cell.angle_gamma   90.00
#
_symmetry.space_group_name_H-M   'P 1'
#
loop_
_entity.id
_entity.type
_entity.pdbx_description
1 polymer ?
#
loop_
_entity_poly.entity_id
_entity_poly.type
_entity_poly.pdbx_seq_one_letter_code
_entity_poly.pdbx_strand_id
1 'polypeptide(L)'
;MIKRTEEELKILQDKIEYYAPRIAKEWEESRLSSSKMRKFYAEFKRLERIWINGGKTRERFNEVLPMIKFVSSKVAYDSQRSGNKMPMPVGNFFRDEIKNIKNEKDFDTFLIYLEAIVGFANLKN
;
A
#
# COMPACT_ATOMS: atom_id res chain seq x y z
N MET A 1 12.87 -15.86 -2.84
CA MET A 1 11.43 -15.61 -3.08
C MET A 1 10.67 -16.05 -1.83
N ILE A 2 9.72 -15.25 -1.32
CA ILE A 2 8.94 -15.65 -0.14
C ILE A 2 8.03 -16.81 -0.54
N LYS A 3 8.11 -17.94 0.16
CA LYS A 3 7.26 -19.11 -0.12
C LYS A 3 5.82 -18.80 0.29
N ARG A 4 4.90 -18.93 -0.67
CA ARG A 4 3.46 -18.74 -0.48
C ARG A 4 2.74 -20.09 -0.62
N THR A 5 1.67 -20.28 0.14
CA THR A 5 0.74 -21.40 -0.07
C THR A 5 -0.10 -21.14 -1.32
N GLU A 6 -0.76 -22.17 -1.85
CA GLU A 6 -1.69 -22.03 -2.97
C GLU A 6 -2.84 -21.07 -2.65
N GLU A 7 -3.37 -21.14 -1.43
CA GLU A 7 -4.41 -20.23 -0.95
C GLU A 7 -3.91 -18.77 -0.89
N GLU A 8 -2.70 -18.54 -0.37
CA GLU A 8 -2.08 -17.20 -0.34
C GLU A 8 -1.86 -16.64 -1.76
N LEU A 9 -1.54 -17.50 -2.74
CA LEU A 9 -1.39 -17.11 -4.14
C LEU A 9 -2.74 -16.77 -4.78
N LYS A 10 -3.77 -17.59 -4.54
CA LYS A 10 -5.11 -17.35 -5.05
C LYS A 10 -5.69 -16.04 -4.51
N ILE A 11 -5.55 -15.77 -3.21
CA ILE A 11 -5.97 -14.49 -2.61
C ILE A 11 -5.26 -13.30 -3.27
N LEU A 12 -3.95 -13.43 -3.53
CA LEU A 12 -3.18 -12.38 -4.20
C LEU A 12 -3.64 -12.17 -5.66
N GLN A 13 -3.90 -13.26 -6.39
CA GLN A 13 -4.48 -13.19 -7.74
C GLN A 13 -5.84 -12.49 -7.72
N ASP A 14 -6.75 -12.88 -6.82
CA ASP A 14 -8.07 -12.25 -6.67
C ASP A 14 -7.93 -10.74 -6.37
N LYS A 15 -7.00 -10.36 -5.48
CA LYS A 15 -6.64 -8.95 -5.21
C LYS A 15 -6.22 -8.22 -6.49
N ILE A 16 -5.33 -8.79 -7.29
CA ILE A 16 -4.79 -8.14 -8.49
C ILE A 16 -5.83 -8.06 -9.60
N GLU A 17 -6.51 -9.15 -9.93
CA GLU A 17 -7.35 -9.25 -11.12
C GLU A 17 -8.73 -8.60 -10.91
N TYR A 18 -9.31 -8.76 -9.72
CA TYR A 18 -10.66 -8.30 -9.46
C TYR A 18 -10.72 -6.99 -8.68
N TYR A 19 -9.96 -6.89 -7.58
CA TYR A 19 -10.09 -5.74 -6.68
C TYR A 19 -9.25 -4.53 -7.12
N ALA A 20 -8.04 -4.74 -7.63
CA ALA A 20 -7.14 -3.63 -7.99
C ALA A 20 -7.75 -2.68 -9.05
N PRO A 21 -8.36 -3.16 -10.15
CA PRO A 21 -8.98 -2.28 -11.15
C PRO A 21 -10.16 -1.47 -10.58
N ARG A 22 -10.93 -2.08 -9.67
CA ARG A 22 -12.09 -1.43 -9.04
C ARG A 22 -11.65 -0.30 -8.11
N ILE A 23 -10.63 -0.55 -7.30
CA ILE A 23 -10.06 0.46 -6.40
C ILE A 23 -9.39 1.57 -7.21
N ALA A 24 -8.66 1.22 -8.28
CA ALA A 24 -8.06 2.20 -9.18
C ALA A 24 -9.11 3.18 -9.74
N LYS A 25 -10.24 2.64 -10.24
CA LYS A 25 -11.37 3.45 -10.71
C LYS A 25 -11.98 4.32 -9.61
N GLU A 26 -12.20 3.78 -8.42
CA GLU A 26 -12.69 4.57 -7.27
C GLU A 26 -11.74 5.72 -6.91
N TRP A 27 -10.43 5.49 -7.00
CA TRP A 27 -9.42 6.51 -6.73
C TRP A 27 -9.43 7.63 -7.78
N GLU A 28 -9.59 7.27 -9.05
CA GLU A 28 -9.78 8.23 -10.14
C GLU A 28 -11.04 9.09 -9.94
N GLU A 29 -12.18 8.46 -9.63
CA GLU A 29 -13.46 9.12 -9.37
C GLU A 29 -13.38 10.03 -8.12
N SER A 30 -12.62 9.61 -7.11
CA SER A 30 -12.33 10.42 -5.92
C SER A 30 -11.35 11.57 -6.15
N ARG A 31 -10.83 11.71 -7.39
CA ARG A 31 -9.85 12.72 -7.81
C ARG A 31 -8.58 12.69 -6.95
N LEU A 32 -8.06 11.50 -6.65
CA LEU A 32 -6.77 11.36 -6.00
C LEU A 32 -5.68 12.03 -6.84
N SER A 33 -4.92 12.94 -6.24
CA SER A 33 -3.81 13.59 -6.94
C SER A 33 -2.64 12.62 -7.13
N SER A 34 -2.07 12.62 -8.34
CA SER A 34 -0.91 11.80 -8.67
C SER A 34 0.29 12.07 -7.74
N SER A 35 0.44 13.30 -7.26
CA SER A 35 1.47 13.70 -6.30
C SER A 35 1.33 12.99 -4.95
N LYS A 36 0.10 12.84 -4.42
CA LYS A 36 -0.13 12.09 -3.18
C LYS A 36 0.13 10.61 -3.37
N MET A 37 -0.34 10.06 -4.49
CA MET A 37 -0.14 8.65 -4.77
C MET A 37 1.36 8.31 -4.84
N ARG A 38 2.13 9.10 -5.61
CA ARG A 38 3.59 8.98 -5.68
C ARG A 38 4.26 9.11 -4.30
N LYS A 39 3.84 10.07 -3.47
CA LYS A 39 4.38 10.27 -2.12
C LYS A 39 4.23 9.02 -1.25
N PHE A 40 3.03 8.46 -1.15
CA PHE A 40 2.79 7.28 -0.30
C PHE A 40 3.41 6.02 -0.87
N TYR A 41 3.33 5.82 -2.19
CA TYR A 41 4.01 4.72 -2.87
C TYR A 41 5.52 4.74 -2.60
N ALA A 42 6.18 5.89 -2.79
CA ALA A 42 7.61 6.05 -2.55
C ALA A 42 8.00 5.77 -1.09
N GLU A 43 7.14 6.13 -0.13
CA GLU A 43 7.37 5.82 1.29
C GLU A 43 7.35 4.32 1.54
N PHE A 44 6.41 3.57 0.97
CA PHE A 44 6.38 2.10 1.11
C PHE A 44 7.57 1.44 0.43
N LYS A 45 7.96 1.87 -0.79
CA LYS A 45 9.17 1.37 -1.46
C LYS A 45 10.45 1.72 -0.69
N ARG A 46 10.49 2.84 0.04
CA ARG A 46 11.61 3.17 0.94
C ARG A 46 11.69 2.17 2.09
N LEU A 47 10.57 1.82 2.72
CA LEU A 47 10.52 0.82 3.80
C LEU A 47 10.89 -0.58 3.30
N GLU A 48 10.43 -0.96 2.11
CA GLU A 48 10.83 -2.20 1.44
C GLU A 48 12.35 -2.23 1.21
N ARG A 49 12.96 -1.15 0.71
CA ARG A 49 14.42 -1.07 0.55
C ARG A 49 15.17 -1.22 1.87
N ILE A 50 14.67 -0.64 2.97
CA ILE A 50 15.29 -0.79 4.30
C ILE A 50 15.28 -2.26 4.74
N TRP A 51 14.18 -2.95 4.47
CA TRP A 51 14.05 -4.37 4.78
C TRP A 51 14.96 -5.23 3.90
N ILE A 52 14.95 -5.01 2.58
CA ILE A 52 15.80 -5.74 1.61
C ILE A 52 17.28 -5.52 1.91
N ASN A 53 17.71 -4.27 2.09
CA ASN A 53 19.11 -3.94 2.35
C ASN A 53 19.58 -4.45 3.72
N GLY A 54 18.66 -4.69 4.66
CA GLY A 54 18.96 -5.36 5.93
C GLY A 54 18.88 -6.89 5.86
N GLY A 55 18.99 -7.48 4.67
CA GLY A 55 19.08 -8.93 4.48
C GLY A 55 17.75 -9.65 4.26
N LYS A 56 16.63 -8.92 4.15
CA LYS A 56 15.29 -9.49 3.93
C LYS A 56 14.90 -10.56 4.98
N THR A 57 15.36 -10.39 6.22
CA THR A 57 15.08 -11.32 7.33
C THR A 57 13.81 -10.94 8.09
N ARG A 58 13.30 -11.87 8.90
CA ARG A 58 12.13 -11.65 9.78
C ARG A 58 12.46 -10.64 10.87
N GLU A 59 13.66 -10.71 11.43
CA GLU A 59 14.17 -9.81 12.46
C GLU A 59 14.21 -8.38 11.93
N ARG A 60 14.77 -8.20 10.73
CA ARG A 60 14.80 -6.89 10.08
C ARG A 60 13.40 -6.38 9.76
N PHE A 61 12.48 -7.26 9.33
CA PHE A 61 11.10 -6.88 9.09
C PHE A 61 10.42 -6.38 10.38
N ASN A 62 10.65 -7.02 11.52
CA ASN A 62 10.08 -6.59 12.80
C ASN A 62 10.51 -5.17 13.20
N GLU A 63 11.71 -4.74 12.81
CA GLU A 63 12.17 -3.35 12.98
C GLU A 63 11.47 -2.37 12.03
N VAL A 64 11.15 -2.80 10.81
CA VAL A 64 10.46 -1.99 9.79
C VAL A 64 8.95 -1.91 10.06
N LEU A 65 8.36 -2.92 10.69
CA LEU A 65 6.92 -3.02 10.92
C LEU A 65 6.33 -1.79 11.66
N PRO A 66 6.92 -1.28 12.76
CA PRO A 66 6.47 -0.04 13.38
C PRO A 66 6.46 1.15 12.42
N MET A 67 7.45 1.24 11.51
CA MET A 67 7.52 2.30 10.52
C MET A 67 6.41 2.18 9.47
N ILE A 68 6.07 0.96 9.05
CA ILE A 68 4.91 0.68 8.19
C ILE A 68 3.62 1.12 8.90
N LYS A 69 3.44 0.75 10.17
CA LYS A 69 2.27 1.17 10.96
C LYS A 69 2.20 2.68 11.09
N PHE A 70 3.33 3.35 11.27
CA PHE A 70 3.41 4.80 11.35
C PHE A 70 2.94 5.51 10.07
N VAL A 71 2.98 4.87 8.89
CA VAL A 71 2.44 5.47 7.67
C VAL A 71 0.93 5.77 7.81
N SER A 72 0.19 4.99 8.61
CA SER A 72 -1.24 5.26 8.86
C SER A 72 -1.50 6.62 9.50
N SER A 73 -0.60 7.11 10.37
CA SER A 73 -0.72 8.45 10.97
C SER A 73 -0.48 9.55 9.93
N LYS A 74 0.45 9.33 8.99
CA LYS A 74 0.71 10.23 7.86
C LYS A 74 -0.51 10.32 6.93
N VAL A 75 -1.16 9.19 6.67
CA VAL A 75 -2.42 9.14 5.90
C VAL A 75 -3.53 9.90 6.60
N ALA A 76 -3.70 9.70 7.92
CA ALA A 76 -4.69 10.43 8.71
C ALA A 76 -4.45 11.95 8.66
N TYR A 77 -3.20 12.37 8.79
CA TYR A 77 -2.81 13.79 8.68
C TYR A 77 -3.16 14.37 7.31
N ASP A 78 -2.76 13.73 6.20
CA ASP A 78 -3.10 14.21 4.85
C ASP A 78 -4.62 14.16 4.57
N SER A 79 -5.37 13.33 5.29
CA SER A 79 -6.85 13.27 5.22
C SER A 79 -7.53 14.42 5.99
N GLN A 80 -6.80 15.18 6.81
CA GLN A 80 -7.34 16.29 7.60
C GLN A 80 -6.90 17.67 7.08
N ARG A 81 -5.99 17.73 6.11
CA ARG A 81 -5.49 19.00 5.56
C ARG A 81 -6.60 19.80 4.87
N SER A 82 -6.53 21.11 5.04
CA SER A 82 -7.35 22.08 4.30
C SER A 82 -6.81 22.21 2.87
N GLY A 83 -7.67 21.99 1.88
CA GLY A 83 -7.27 21.93 0.48
C GLY A 83 -6.40 20.71 0.15
N ASN A 84 -6.45 20.24 -1.09
CA ASN A 84 -5.72 19.07 -1.57
C ASN A 84 -5.69 17.90 -0.54
N LYS A 85 -6.84 17.55 0.02
CA LYS A 85 -7.01 16.48 1.01
C LYS A 85 -6.84 15.09 0.38
N MET A 86 -6.38 14.11 1.17
CA MET A 86 -6.50 12.70 0.76
C MET A 86 -7.97 12.30 0.71
N PRO A 87 -8.51 11.81 -0.43
CA PRO A 87 -9.89 11.36 -0.50
C PRO A 87 -10.16 10.24 0.52
N MET A 88 -11.36 10.23 1.09
CA MET A 88 -11.71 9.30 2.17
C MET A 88 -11.59 7.82 1.76
N PRO A 89 -12.02 7.38 0.56
CA PRO A 89 -11.83 6.00 0.13
C PRO A 89 -10.36 5.57 0.10
N VAL A 90 -9.48 6.45 -0.38
CA VAL A 90 -8.02 6.22 -0.44
C VAL A 90 -7.43 6.12 0.97
N GLY A 91 -7.84 7.03 1.87
CA GLY A 91 -7.40 7.03 3.25
C GLY A 91 -7.84 5.79 4.02
N ASN A 92 -9.06 5.31 3.79
CA ASN A 92 -9.59 4.09 4.40
C ASN A 92 -8.84 2.86 3.89
N PHE A 93 -8.64 2.74 2.57
CA PHE A 93 -7.85 1.68 1.97
C PHE A 93 -6.48 1.53 2.67
N PHE A 94 -5.72 2.62 2.76
CA PHE A 94 -4.40 2.55 3.39
C PHE A 94 -4.50 2.16 4.86
N ARG A 95 -5.47 2.70 5.60
CA ARG A 95 -5.65 2.37 7.02
C ARG A 95 -5.92 0.88 7.21
N ASP A 96 -6.81 0.31 6.41
CA ASP A 96 -7.24 -1.07 6.53
C ASP A 96 -6.14 -2.04 6.11
N GLU A 97 -5.51 -1.81 4.95
CA GLU A 97 -4.40 -2.65 4.49
C GLU A 97 -3.19 -2.54 5.44
N ILE A 98 -2.80 -1.33 5.87
CA ILE A 98 -1.70 -1.16 6.84
C ILE A 98 -2.01 -1.90 8.14
N LYS A 99 -3.25 -1.82 8.66
CA LYS A 99 -3.66 -2.52 9.88
C LYS A 99 -3.43 -4.03 9.77
N ASN A 100 -3.71 -4.61 8.61
CA ASN A 100 -3.64 -6.05 8.34
C ASN A 100 -2.21 -6.58 8.14
N ILE A 101 -1.22 -5.73 7.87
CA ILE A 101 0.19 -6.17 7.76
C ILE A 101 0.72 -6.64 9.13
N LYS A 102 0.91 -7.94 9.34
CA LYS A 102 1.51 -8.53 10.57
C LYS A 102 2.88 -9.13 10.30
N ASN A 103 3.14 -9.53 9.07
CA ASN A 103 4.38 -10.15 8.67
C ASN A 103 4.86 -9.69 7.29
N GLU A 104 6.05 -10.16 6.92
CA GLU A 104 6.71 -9.82 5.67
C GLU A 104 5.92 -10.30 4.45
N LYS A 105 5.17 -11.40 4.54
CA LYS A 105 4.29 -11.86 3.47
C LYS A 105 3.12 -10.90 3.28
N ASP A 106 2.52 -10.42 4.36
CA ASP A 106 1.43 -9.46 4.30
C ASP A 106 1.91 -8.15 3.67
N PHE A 107 3.12 -7.70 4.03
CA PHE A 107 3.70 -6.50 3.45
C PHE A 107 4.01 -6.68 1.96
N ASP A 108 4.61 -7.79 1.57
CA ASP A 108 4.87 -8.14 0.16
C ASP A 108 3.55 -8.23 -0.64
N THR A 109 2.51 -8.83 -0.06
CA THR A 109 1.15 -8.88 -0.64
C THR A 109 0.59 -7.48 -0.85
N PHE A 110 0.69 -6.62 0.17
CA PHE A 110 0.25 -5.24 0.11
C PHE A 110 1.01 -4.44 -0.97
N LEU A 111 2.34 -4.61 -1.07
CA LEU A 111 3.15 -3.92 -2.08
C LEU A 111 2.75 -4.31 -3.49
N ILE A 112 2.62 -5.61 -3.78
CA ILE A 112 2.19 -6.09 -5.09
C ILE A 112 0.78 -5.58 -5.41
N TYR A 113 -0.12 -5.61 -4.43
CA TYR A 113 -1.49 -5.13 -4.59
C TYR A 113 -1.54 -3.61 -4.85
N LEU A 114 -0.74 -2.83 -4.13
CA LEU A 114 -0.61 -1.39 -4.32
C LEU A 114 -0.02 -1.06 -5.70
N GLU A 115 1.00 -1.81 -6.14
CA GLU A 115 1.59 -1.68 -7.48
C GLU A 115 0.55 -1.97 -8.57
N ALA A 116 -0.27 -3.01 -8.41
CA ALA A 116 -1.36 -3.31 -9.33
C ALA A 116 -2.40 -2.19 -9.40
N ILE A 117 -2.86 -1.67 -8.25
CA ILE A 117 -3.82 -0.55 -8.21
C ILE A 117 -3.25 0.67 -8.94
N VAL A 118 -1.99 1.02 -8.68
CA VAL A 118 -1.31 2.14 -9.36
C VAL A 118 -1.15 1.87 -10.86
N GLY A 119 -0.85 0.63 -11.25
CA GLY A 119 -0.73 0.24 -12.65
C GLY A 119 -2.03 0.32 -13.44
N PHE A 120 -3.18 0.07 -12.80
CA PHE A 120 -4.51 0.25 -13.40
C PHE A 120 -4.98 1.71 -13.39
N ALA A 121 -4.47 2.54 -12.49
CA ALA A 121 -4.98 3.90 -12.29
C ALA A 121 -4.44 4.91 -13.31
N ASN A 122 -5.34 5.59 -14.02
CA ASN A 122 -5.09 6.74 -14.87
C ASN A 122 -5.25 8.04 -14.06
N LEU A 123 -4.40 8.25 -13.06
CA LEU A 123 -4.47 9.42 -12.20
C LEU A 123 -4.08 10.70 -12.98
N LYS A 124 -4.96 11.70 -12.94
CA LYS A 124 -4.70 13.02 -13.55
C LYS A 124 -3.75 13.83 -12.67
N ASN A 125 -2.94 14.71 -13.28
CA ASN A 125 -2.11 15.67 -12.55
C ASN A 125 -2.94 16.87 -12.08
#